data_AF-A0A564VK56-F1
#
_entry.id   AF-A0A564VK56-F1
#
_cell.length_a   1.000
_cell.length_b   1.000
_cell.length_c   1.000
_cell.angle_alpha   90.00
_cell.angle_beta   90.00
_cell.angle_gamma   90.00
#
_symmetry.space_group_name_H-M   'P 1'
#
loop_
_entity.id
_entity.type
_entity.pdbx_description
1 polymer ?
#
loop_
_entity_poly.entity_id
_entity_poly.type
_entity_poly.pdbx_seq_one_letter_code
_entity_poly.pdbx_strand_id
1 'polypeptide(L)' 'MTAQQVSRYIDLVNRRTQILNHSGVDWKPEYGLELNQIEKELAELRPLVDAEHQKRGGEQRCRRT' A
#
# COMPACT_ATOMS: atom_id res chain seq x y z
N MET A 1 -13.37 2.84 6.64
CA MET A 1 -12.81 2.99 5.27
C MET A 1 -13.89 2.65 4.25
N THR A 2 -14.03 3.39 3.15
CA THR A 2 -15.03 3.10 2.10
C THR A 2 -14.54 2.01 1.14
N ALA A 3 -15.45 1.36 0.40
CA ALA A 3 -15.07 0.35 -0.60
C ALA A 3 -14.12 0.92 -1.68
N GLN A 4 -14.36 2.16 -2.11
CA GLN A 4 -13.48 2.85 -3.06
C GLN A 4 -12.07 3.08 -2.50
N GLN A 5 -11.96 3.49 -1.22
CA GLN A 5 -10.66 3.65 -0.55
C GLN A 5 -9.93 2.30 -0.46
N VAL A 6 -10.64 1.21 -0.17
CA VAL A 6 -10.07 -0.14 -0.10
C VAL A 6 -9.53 -0.57 -1.47
N SER A 7 -10.33 -0.45 -2.53
CA SER A 7 -9.87 -0.76 -3.90
C SER A 7 -8.65 0.06 -4.28
N ARG A 8 -8.68 1.37 -4.00
CA ARG A 8 -7.55 2.26 -4.26
C ARG A 8 -6.28 1.85 -3.51
N TYR A 9 -6.40 1.49 -2.24
CA TYR A 9 -5.27 1.01 -1.44
C TYR A 9 -4.66 -0.26 -2.04
N ILE A 10 -5.49 -1.22 -2.45
CA ILE A 10 -5.04 -2.47 -3.07
C ILE A 10 -4.32 -2.19 -4.39
N ASP A 11 -4.88 -1.32 -5.24
CA ASP A 11 -4.29 -0.96 -6.53
C ASP A 11 -2.92 -0.31 -6.37
N LEU A 12 -2.79 0.61 -5.40
CA LEU A 12 -1.53 1.29 -5.09
C LEU A 12 -0.46 0.32 -4.59
N VAL A 13 -0.81 -0.59 -3.66
CA VAL A 13 0.12 -1.63 -3.18
C VAL A 13 0.52 -2.56 -4.32
N ASN A 14 -0.42 -2.98 -5.15
CA ASN A 14 -0.15 -3.85 -6.29
C ASN A 14 0.82 -3.17 -7.28
N ARG A 15 0.56 -1.91 -7.63
CA ARG A 15 1.41 -1.14 -8.53
C ARG A 15 2.81 -0.93 -7.96
N ARG A 16 2.92 -0.60 -6.67
CA ARG A 16 4.20 -0.49 -5.96
C ARG A 16 5.00 -1.79 -6.05
N THR A 17 4.36 -2.93 -5.74
CA THR A 17 4.98 -4.25 -5.85
C THR A 17 5.42 -4.57 -7.27
N GLN A 18 4.59 -4.25 -8.28
CA GLN A 18 4.96 -4.42 -9.68
C GLN A 18 6.23 -3.64 -10.01
N ILE A 19 6.31 -2.35 -9.66
CA ILE A 19 7.50 -1.52 -9.93
C ILE A 19 8.74 -2.08 -9.25
N LEU A 20 8.63 -2.46 -7.97
CA LEU A 20 9.76 -2.99 -7.20
C LEU A 20 10.24 -4.35 -7.73
N ASN A 21 9.32 -5.22 -8.18
CA ASN A 21 9.67 -6.51 -8.76
C ASN A 21 10.32 -6.42 -10.15
N HIS A 22 10.16 -5.29 -10.85
CA HIS A 22 10.83 -5.00 -12.12
C HIS A 22 12.00 -4.02 -11.94
N SER A 23 12.53 -3.91 -10.71
CA SER A 23 13.74 -3.11 -10.45
C SER A 23 14.98 -3.84 -10.98
N GLY A 24 15.86 -3.10 -11.65
CA GLY A 24 17.02 -3.66 -12.37
C GLY A 24 17.10 -3.11 -13.78
N VAL A 25 17.20 -3.99 -14.77
CA VAL A 25 17.33 -3.60 -16.20
C VAL A 25 16.06 -2.92 -16.73
N ASP A 26 14.89 -3.30 -16.23
CA ASP A 26 13.59 -2.74 -16.64
C ASP A 26 13.21 -1.46 -15.88
N TRP A 27 14.11 -0.94 -15.04
CA TRP A 27 13.88 0.29 -14.31
C TRP A 27 13.77 1.48 -15.27
N LYS A 28 12.71 2.28 -15.08
CA LYS A 28 12.52 3.53 -15.81
C LYS A 28 12.60 4.73 -14.85
N PRO A 29 13.18 5.88 -15.26
CA PRO A 29 13.28 7.06 -14.39
C PRO A 29 11.95 7.53 -13.82
N GLU A 30 10.86 7.38 -14.58
CA GLU A 30 9.51 7.83 -14.19
C GLU A 30 8.97 7.06 -12.98
N TYR A 31 9.45 5.83 -12.76
CA TYR A 31 9.04 5.01 -11.61
C TYR A 31 9.46 5.64 -10.28
N GLY A 32 10.55 6.42 -10.24
CA GLY A 32 10.92 7.13 -9.02
C GLY A 32 9.88 8.17 -8.61
N LEU A 33 9.33 8.93 -9.57
CA LEU A 33 8.27 9.88 -9.31
C LEU A 33 6.96 9.18 -8.97
N GLU A 34 6.62 8.12 -9.70
CA GLU A 34 5.42 7.32 -9.47
C GLU A 34 5.42 6.69 -8.07
N LEU A 35 6.55 6.10 -7.64
CA LEU A 35 6.71 5.55 -6.29
C LEU A 35 6.50 6.61 -5.21
N ASN A 36 7.07 7.80 -5.38
CA ASN A 36 6.88 8.90 -4.44
C ASN A 36 5.40 9.30 -4.31
N GLN A 37 4.65 9.30 -5.42
CA GLN A 37 3.21 9.59 -5.39
C GLN A 37 2.44 8.47 -4.69
N ILE A 38 2.73 7.21 -5.02
CA ILE A 38 2.12 6.04 -4.39
C ILE A 38 2.36 6.04 -2.88
N GLU A 39 3.59 6.33 -2.43
CA GLU A 39 3.93 6.33 -1.01
C GLU A 39 3.22 7.42 -0.23
N LYS A 40 3.05 8.61 -0.82
CA LYS A 40 2.25 9.70 -0.22
C LYS A 40 0.79 9.28 -0.07
N GLU A 41 0.17 8.75 -1.11
CA GLU A 41 -1.24 8.35 -1.07
C GLU A 41 -1.48 7.16 -0.12
N LEU A 42 -0.54 6.19 -0.08
CA LEU A 42 -0.59 5.11 0.89
C LEU A 42 -0.46 5.61 2.34
N ALA A 43 0.35 6.65 2.59
CA ALA A 43 0.49 7.24 3.91
C ALA A 43 -0.81 7.89 4.40
N GLU A 44 -1.63 8.44 3.51
CA GLU A 44 -2.95 8.99 3.85
C GLU A 44 -3.98 7.90 4.13
N LEU A 45 -3.91 6.77 3.41
CA LEU A 45 -4.85 5.65 3.58
C LEU A 45 -4.50 4.75 4.77
N ARG A 46 -3.21 4.68 5.16
CA ARG A 46 -2.73 3.77 6.22
C ARG A 46 -3.43 3.95 7.58
N PRO A 47 -3.65 5.17 8.09
CA PRO A 47 -4.37 5.36 9.35
C PRO A 47 -5.82 4.86 9.29
N LEU A 48 -6.48 4.94 8.13
CA LEU A 48 -7.84 4.45 7.96
C LEU A 48 -7.89 2.92 8.01
N VAL A 49 -6.90 2.26 7.40
CA VAL A 49 -6.72 0.80 7.46
C VAL A 49 -6.47 0.38 8.90
N ASP A 50 -5.53 1.04 9.58
CA ASP A 50 -5.18 0.75 10.97
C ASP A 50 -6.38 0.93 11.90
N ALA A 51 -7.16 2.00 11.73
CA ALA A 51 -8.39 2.23 12.49
C ALA A 51 -9.43 1.11 12.27
N GLU A 52 -9.60 0.62 11.04
CA GLU A 52 -10.50 -0.52 10.77
C GLU A 52 -9.98 -1.82 11.41
N HIS A 53 -8.67 -2.06 11.43
CA HIS A 53 -8.08 -3.22 12.12
C HIS A 53 -8.27 -3.15 13.65
N GLN A 54 -8.17 -1.96 14.24
CA GLN A 54 -8.45 -1.76 15.66
C GLN A 54 -9.92 -2.02 16.00
N LYS A 55 -10.86 -1.52 15.17
CA LYS A 55 -12.31 -1.76 15.36
C LYS A 55 -12.70 -3.23 15.29
N ARG A 56 -12.00 -4.01 14.45
CA ARG A 56 -12.20 -5.46 14.31
C ARG A 56 -11.58 -6.27 15.45
N GLY A 57 -11.04 -5.62 16.49
CA GLY A 57 -10.58 -6.27 17.70
C GLY A 57 -9.17 -6.85 17.63
N GLY A 58 -8.25 -6.31 16.82
CA GLY A 58 -6.82 -6.63 16.94
C GLY A 58 -6.42 -8.12 16.87
N GLU A 59 -7.26 -8.98 16.28
CA GLU A 59 -6.99 -10.41 16.04
C GLU A 59 -7.05 -10.65 14.53
N GLN A 60 -5.99 -11.00 13.81
CA GLN A 60 -4.67 -11.47 14.18
C GLN A 60 -3.64 -10.35 14.41
N ARG A 61 -3.23 -10.21 15.68
CA ARG A 61 -1.81 -10.12 16.03
C ARG A 61 -1.03 -10.93 15.00
N CYS A 62 -0.04 -10.29 14.38
CA CYS A 62 1.19 -10.92 13.92
C CYS A 62 1.70 -11.81 15.07
N ARG A 63 1.10 -12.99 15.24
CA ARG A 63 1.45 -14.02 16.20
C ARG A 63 2.36 -14.92 15.40
N ARG A 64 3.66 -14.63 15.57
CA ARG A 64 4.79 -15.58 15.59
C ARG A 64 4.79 -16.61 14.46
N THR A 65 5.77 -16.48 13.57
CA THR A 65 7.13 -17.00 13.80
C THR A 65 8.14 -16.15 13.06
#